data_AF-A0A1U9NQM5-F1
#
_entry.id   AF-A0A1U9NQM5-F1
#
_cell.length_a   1.000
_cell.length_b   1.000
_cell.length_c   1.000
_cell.angle_alpha   90.00
_cell.angle_beta   90.00
_cell.angle_gamma   90.00
#
_symmetry.space_group_name_H-M   'P 1'
#
loop_
_entity.id
_entity.type
_entity.pdbx_description
1 polymer ?
#
loop_
_entity_poly.entity_id
_entity_poly.type
_entity_poly.pdbx_seq_one_letter_code
_entity_poly.pdbx_strand_id
1 'polypeptide(L)'
;MKIRMMTTAVVFAAVVFGTAGSALAAEDEPTVLERVRKVEDPELAELIRIAVENLPADSPKGKVVRLVTEKYAQIKLLNEKINQTEKKLGSKNLSDSVRPELVIALASLKAESVSIIAELRETMGIVPSTPLGPKKTEELHTWIHVDFLDGAIRLCNLKRPFENDVCKNNSADAKFVPSERVKEGIKQLLEGTNAFPARITFAAMPSEYDHALALREGLKSYFSSQKDLLHKIDLGSRIHILEPQTVRIQAANRQKEVYLFLGGRSHREVTLEAFLKASDHNLSDPCILPLVFTVEEYSDQRGSSSGLTSKLKKLVEESGVSDWVTIETEE
;
A
#
# COMPACT_ATOMS: atom_id res chain seq x y z
N MET A 1 38.51 -33.93 -44.27
CA MET A 1 38.06 -34.13 -42.87
C MET A 1 36.54 -33.97 -42.83
N LYS A 2 35.80 -35.07 -42.66
CA LYS A 2 34.33 -35.09 -42.62
C LYS A 2 33.91 -35.25 -41.15
N ILE A 3 33.26 -34.24 -40.59
CA ILE A 3 32.71 -34.25 -39.23
C ILE A 3 31.38 -35.00 -39.29
N ARG A 4 31.29 -36.15 -38.61
CA ARG A 4 30.04 -36.89 -38.40
C ARG A 4 29.34 -36.33 -37.17
N MET A 5 28.20 -35.66 -37.38
CA MET A 5 27.21 -35.39 -36.33
C MET A 5 26.56 -36.70 -35.90
N MET A 6 26.66 -37.05 -34.61
CA MET A 6 25.87 -38.10 -33.98
C MET A 6 24.56 -37.48 -33.49
N THR A 7 23.45 -37.90 -34.10
CA THR A 7 22.09 -37.55 -33.69
C THR A 7 21.63 -38.55 -32.62
N THR A 8 21.47 -38.10 -31.38
CA THR A 8 20.92 -38.89 -30.29
C THR A 8 19.40 -38.79 -30.32
N ALA A 9 18.70 -39.87 -30.64
CA ALA A 9 17.25 -39.96 -30.59
C ALA A 9 16.80 -40.24 -29.14
N VAL A 10 15.99 -39.36 -28.57
CA VAL A 10 15.29 -39.56 -27.29
C VAL A 10 13.93 -40.18 -27.60
N VAL A 11 13.71 -41.42 -27.14
CA VAL A 11 12.42 -42.12 -27.24
C VAL A 11 11.52 -41.62 -26.10
N PHE A 12 10.51 -40.82 -26.45
CA PHE A 12 9.40 -40.51 -25.55
C PHE A 12 8.39 -41.65 -25.59
N ALA A 13 8.30 -42.43 -24.52
CA ALA A 13 7.23 -43.39 -24.31
C ALA A 13 5.96 -42.62 -23.92
N ALA A 14 5.02 -42.50 -24.86
CA ALA A 14 3.68 -41.97 -24.63
C ALA A 14 2.85 -43.02 -23.86
N VAL A 15 2.53 -42.72 -22.60
CA VAL A 15 1.56 -43.50 -21.81
C VAL A 15 0.17 -43.05 -22.23
N VAL A 16 -0.49 -43.87 -23.04
CA VAL A 16 -1.90 -43.73 -23.44
C VAL A 16 -2.76 -44.32 -22.31
N PHE A 17 -3.35 -43.48 -21.47
CA PHE A 17 -4.44 -43.90 -20.60
C PHE A 17 -5.75 -43.87 -21.37
N GLY A 18 -6.29 -45.06 -21.63
CA GLY A 18 -7.55 -45.28 -22.32
C GLY A 18 -8.74 -44.71 -21.55
N THR A 19 -9.64 -44.09 -22.31
CA THR A 19 -10.97 -43.68 -21.89
C THR A 19 -11.89 -44.90 -21.87
N ALA A 20 -12.25 -45.38 -20.68
CA ALA A 20 -13.41 -46.24 -20.49
C ALA A 20 -14.52 -45.40 -19.83
N GLY A 21 -15.58 -45.13 -20.59
CA GLY A 21 -16.78 -44.49 -20.07
C GLY A 21 -17.52 -45.41 -19.10
N SER A 22 -17.96 -44.84 -17.99
CA SER A 22 -19.05 -45.36 -17.17
C SER A 22 -19.96 -44.18 -16.89
N ALA A 23 -21.12 -44.19 -17.54
CA ALA A 23 -22.25 -43.35 -17.17
C ALA A 23 -23.07 -44.07 -16.09
N LEU A 24 -23.77 -43.27 -15.28
CA LEU A 24 -24.70 -43.61 -14.18
C LEU A 24 -24.08 -43.65 -12.77
N ALA A 25 -23.90 -42.47 -12.18
CA ALA A 25 -24.63 -42.06 -10.99
C ALA A 25 -24.38 -40.57 -10.76
N ALA A 26 -25.43 -39.75 -10.88
CA ALA A 26 -25.42 -38.41 -10.31
C ALA A 26 -25.55 -38.56 -8.79
N GLU A 27 -24.48 -39.01 -8.14
CA GLU A 27 -24.30 -38.78 -6.71
C GLU A 27 -23.73 -37.38 -6.54
N ASP A 28 -24.33 -36.61 -5.63
CA ASP A 28 -23.84 -35.33 -5.15
C ASP A 28 -22.30 -35.31 -5.12
N GLU A 29 -21.68 -34.55 -6.03
CA GLU A 29 -20.25 -34.31 -5.92
C GLU A 29 -20.03 -33.64 -4.55
N PRO A 30 -19.29 -34.30 -3.63
CA PRO A 30 -19.15 -33.78 -2.28
C PRO A 30 -18.55 -32.39 -2.40
N THR A 31 -19.32 -31.41 -1.91
CA THR A 31 -18.91 -30.01 -1.90
C THR A 31 -17.51 -29.92 -1.30
N VAL A 32 -16.71 -28.95 -1.73
CA VAL A 32 -15.32 -28.78 -1.25
C VAL A 32 -15.24 -28.82 0.30
N LEU A 33 -16.30 -28.41 0.99
CA LEU A 33 -16.47 -28.50 2.44
C LEU A 33 -16.54 -29.94 3.00
N GLU A 34 -17.16 -30.89 2.29
CA GLU A 34 -17.20 -32.30 2.70
C GLU A 34 -15.86 -33.01 2.50
N ARG A 35 -15.10 -32.63 1.45
CA ARG A 35 -13.72 -33.13 1.27
C ARG A 35 -12.78 -32.58 2.35
N VAL A 36 -13.00 -31.35 2.79
CA VAL A 36 -12.27 -30.74 3.92
C VAL A 36 -12.61 -31.40 5.25
N ARG A 37 -13.79 -32.02 5.39
CA ARG A 37 -14.20 -32.73 6.61
C ARG A 37 -13.44 -34.04 6.87
N LYS A 38 -12.67 -34.53 5.89
CA LYS A 38 -11.73 -35.67 6.00
C LYS A 38 -10.26 -35.24 5.94
N VAL A 39 -9.94 -33.99 6.30
CA VAL A 39 -8.54 -33.60 6.44
C VAL A 39 -7.95 -34.36 7.63
N GLU A 40 -7.10 -35.34 7.35
CA GLU A 40 -6.38 -36.16 8.36
C GLU A 40 -5.35 -35.34 9.17
N ASP A 41 -5.22 -34.06 8.86
CA ASP A 41 -4.26 -33.14 9.44
C ASP A 41 -4.96 -32.06 10.30
N PRO A 42 -4.95 -32.20 11.64
CA PRO A 42 -5.65 -31.27 12.53
C PRO A 42 -5.09 -29.85 12.44
N GLU A 43 -3.82 -29.65 12.08
CA GLU A 43 -3.23 -28.33 11.93
C GLU A 43 -3.80 -27.60 10.72
N LEU A 44 -3.92 -28.30 9.58
CA LEU A 44 -4.49 -27.72 8.36
C LEU A 44 -5.97 -27.36 8.57
N ALA A 45 -6.73 -28.22 9.27
CA ALA A 45 -8.13 -27.95 9.59
C ALA A 45 -8.27 -26.65 10.42
N GLU A 46 -7.39 -26.44 11.39
CA GLU A 46 -7.39 -25.25 12.23
C GLU A 46 -6.99 -23.98 11.44
N LEU A 47 -5.98 -24.07 10.56
CA LEU A 47 -5.61 -22.96 9.69
C LEU A 47 -6.76 -22.56 8.75
N ILE A 48 -7.47 -23.55 8.19
CA ILE A 48 -8.65 -23.30 7.35
C ILE A 48 -9.76 -22.64 8.18
N ARG A 49 -10.01 -23.12 9.41
CA ARG A 49 -11.01 -22.52 10.31
C ARG A 49 -10.73 -21.04 10.55
N ILE A 50 -9.51 -20.71 10.97
CA ILE A 50 -9.09 -19.32 11.24
C ILE A 50 -9.20 -18.46 9.97
N ALA A 51 -8.77 -18.97 8.82
CA ALA A 51 -8.86 -18.24 7.55
C ALA A 51 -10.31 -17.91 7.17
N VAL A 52 -11.22 -18.86 7.37
CA VAL A 52 -12.64 -18.69 7.05
C VAL A 52 -13.33 -17.74 8.02
N GLU A 53 -12.94 -17.72 9.30
CA GLU A 53 -13.47 -16.82 10.32
C GLU A 53 -13.06 -15.35 10.11
N ASN A 54 -11.86 -15.11 9.57
CA ASN A 54 -11.36 -13.77 9.31
C ASN A 54 -11.87 -13.16 7.99
N LEU A 55 -12.61 -13.92 7.18
CA LEU A 55 -13.13 -13.44 5.90
C LEU A 55 -14.41 -12.60 6.06
N PRO A 56 -14.60 -11.55 5.24
CA PRO A 56 -15.90 -10.89 5.08
C PRO A 56 -16.98 -11.91 4.69
N ALA A 57 -18.21 -11.70 5.15
CA ALA A 57 -19.34 -12.61 4.93
C ALA A 57 -19.56 -12.95 3.43
N ASP A 58 -19.30 -11.99 2.53
CA ASP A 58 -19.53 -12.13 1.09
C ASP A 58 -18.33 -12.72 0.31
N SER A 59 -17.25 -13.09 1.00
CA SER A 59 -16.04 -13.57 0.32
C SER A 59 -16.15 -15.03 -0.13
N PRO A 60 -15.57 -15.40 -1.29
CA PRO A 60 -15.62 -16.76 -1.82
C PRO A 60 -14.74 -17.71 -0.99
N LYS A 61 -15.30 -18.30 0.07
CA LYS A 61 -14.62 -19.20 1.02
C LYS A 61 -13.80 -20.30 0.35
N GLY A 62 -14.31 -20.88 -0.75
CA GLY A 62 -13.62 -21.94 -1.49
C GLY A 62 -12.26 -21.54 -2.05
N LYS A 63 -12.07 -20.27 -2.45
CA LYS A 63 -10.76 -19.78 -2.94
C LYS A 63 -9.73 -19.72 -1.81
N VAL A 64 -10.16 -19.27 -0.63
CA VAL A 64 -9.26 -19.16 0.53
C VAL A 64 -8.87 -20.53 1.07
N VAL A 65 -9.82 -21.45 1.19
CA VAL A 65 -9.54 -22.85 1.59
C VAL A 65 -8.50 -23.49 0.66
N ARG A 66 -8.64 -23.29 -0.66
CA ARG A 66 -7.68 -23.79 -1.65
C ARG A 66 -6.29 -23.18 -1.46
N LEU A 67 -6.20 -21.86 -1.32
CA LEU A 67 -4.93 -21.16 -1.14
C LEU A 67 -4.23 -21.57 0.17
N VAL A 68 -4.96 -21.65 1.28
CA VAL A 68 -4.43 -22.09 2.58
C VAL A 68 -3.87 -23.51 2.48
N THR A 69 -4.62 -24.43 1.87
CA THR A 69 -4.18 -25.82 1.65
C THR A 69 -2.90 -25.88 0.80
N GLU A 70 -2.86 -25.12 -0.29
CA GLU A 70 -1.71 -25.08 -1.19
C GLU A 70 -0.45 -24.55 -0.49
N LYS A 71 -0.58 -23.43 0.22
CA LYS A 71 0.54 -22.81 0.97
C LYS A 71 1.00 -23.71 2.10
N TYR A 72 0.09 -24.37 2.81
CA TYR A 72 0.44 -25.34 3.86
C TYR A 72 1.24 -26.53 3.30
N ALA A 73 0.83 -27.09 2.16
CA ALA A 73 1.55 -28.16 1.50
C ALA A 73 2.97 -27.71 1.06
N GLN A 74 3.10 -26.49 0.53
CA GLN A 74 4.40 -25.90 0.18
C GLN A 74 5.31 -25.77 1.41
N ILE A 75 4.78 -25.29 2.55
CA ILE A 75 5.53 -25.18 3.80
C ILE A 75 6.00 -26.56 4.29
N LYS A 76 5.15 -27.58 4.27
CA LYS A 76 5.55 -28.95 4.63
C LYS A 76 6.69 -29.48 3.77
N LEU A 77 6.58 -29.29 2.45
CA LEU A 77 7.63 -29.72 1.52
C LEU A 77 8.95 -28.99 1.78
N LEU A 78 8.92 -27.67 2.04
CA LEU A 78 10.11 -26.90 2.37
C LEU A 78 10.73 -27.35 3.70
N ASN A 79 9.92 -27.59 4.72
CA ASN A 79 10.41 -28.06 6.02
C ASN A 79 11.10 -29.43 5.91
N GLU A 80 10.59 -30.33 5.06
CA GLU A 80 11.25 -31.60 4.79
C GLU A 80 12.59 -31.40 4.06
N LYS A 81 12.65 -30.52 3.05
CA LYS A 81 13.91 -30.18 2.37
C LYS A 81 14.93 -29.53 3.31
N ILE A 82 14.49 -28.66 4.22
CA ILE A 82 15.31 -28.04 5.26
C ILE A 82 15.88 -29.13 6.17
N ASN A 83 15.02 -30.01 6.71
CA ASN A 83 15.44 -31.11 7.57
C ASN A 83 16.45 -32.04 6.88
N GLN A 84 16.23 -32.39 5.62
CA GLN A 84 17.18 -33.21 4.84
C GLN A 84 18.51 -32.50 4.63
N THR A 85 18.49 -31.19 4.37
CA THR A 85 19.70 -30.37 4.18
C THR A 85 20.48 -30.23 5.49
N GLU A 86 19.79 -30.01 6.62
CA GLU A 86 20.40 -29.97 7.95
C GLU A 86 21.01 -31.32 8.35
N LYS A 87 20.30 -32.43 8.09
CA LYS A 87 20.84 -33.79 8.29
C LYS A 87 22.10 -34.04 7.47
N LYS A 88 22.13 -33.62 6.21
CA LYS A 88 23.33 -33.71 5.35
C LYS A 88 24.46 -32.86 5.91
N LEU A 89 24.18 -31.62 6.31
CA LEU A 89 25.17 -30.71 6.88
C LEU A 89 25.80 -31.24 8.18
N GLY A 90 25.02 -31.97 8.99
CA GLY A 90 25.50 -32.63 10.22
C GLY A 90 26.25 -33.95 10.01
N SER A 91 26.33 -34.46 8.78
CA SER A 91 27.05 -35.71 8.50
C SER A 91 28.57 -35.50 8.58
N LYS A 92 29.26 -36.39 9.31
CA LYS A 92 30.73 -36.35 9.47
C LYS A 92 31.49 -36.60 8.17
N ASN A 93 30.86 -37.22 7.17
CA ASN A 93 31.50 -37.61 5.91
C ASN A 93 31.37 -36.52 4.82
N LEU A 94 31.01 -35.30 5.18
CA LEU A 94 30.81 -34.23 4.22
C LEU A 94 32.14 -33.59 3.83
N SER A 95 32.45 -33.55 2.52
CA SER A 95 33.61 -32.83 1.98
C SER A 95 33.56 -31.35 2.36
N ASP A 96 34.71 -30.77 2.70
CA ASP A 96 34.82 -29.35 3.04
C ASP A 96 34.44 -28.43 1.87
N SER A 97 34.54 -28.92 0.62
CA SER A 97 34.09 -28.18 -0.57
C SER A 97 32.56 -28.05 -0.68
N VAL A 98 31.80 -29.02 -0.18
CA VAL A 98 30.32 -29.09 -0.33
C VAL A 98 29.61 -28.40 0.83
N ARG A 99 30.26 -28.29 1.98
CA ARG A 99 29.71 -27.64 3.18
C ARG A 99 29.22 -26.20 2.92
N PRO A 100 29.98 -25.27 2.29
CA PRO A 100 29.50 -23.91 2.06
C PRO A 100 28.28 -23.86 1.14
N GLU A 101 28.22 -24.71 0.11
CA GLU A 101 27.08 -24.79 -0.80
C GLU A 101 25.80 -25.21 -0.07
N LEU A 102 25.89 -26.20 0.82
CA LEU A 102 24.75 -26.63 1.64
C LEU A 102 24.29 -25.57 2.64
N VAL A 103 25.22 -24.76 3.19
CA VAL A 103 24.86 -23.65 4.08
C VAL A 103 24.07 -22.58 3.32
N ILE A 104 24.51 -22.22 2.11
CA ILE A 104 23.80 -21.25 1.26
C ILE A 104 22.43 -21.80 0.85
N ALA A 105 22.37 -23.07 0.42
CA ALA A 105 21.11 -23.73 0.06
C ALA A 105 20.13 -23.76 1.24
N LEU A 106 20.61 -24.06 2.45
CA LEU A 106 19.81 -24.05 3.67
C LEU A 106 19.26 -22.66 3.99
N ALA A 107 20.10 -21.62 3.89
CA ALA A 107 19.66 -20.24 4.11
C ALA A 107 18.58 -19.82 3.10
N SER A 108 18.74 -20.21 1.83
CA SER A 108 17.76 -19.95 0.76
C SER A 108 16.41 -20.64 1.05
N LEU A 109 16.42 -21.93 1.39
CA LEU A 109 15.20 -22.67 1.74
C LEU A 109 14.49 -22.08 2.96
N LYS A 110 15.25 -21.64 3.98
CA LYS A 110 14.68 -20.97 5.16
C LYS A 110 14.05 -19.61 4.80
N ALA A 111 14.69 -18.83 3.93
CA ALA A 111 14.13 -17.57 3.46
C ALA A 111 12.84 -17.79 2.67
N GLU A 112 12.80 -18.79 1.78
CA GLU A 112 11.59 -19.17 1.04
C GLU A 112 10.45 -19.59 1.98
N SER A 113 10.76 -20.41 2.99
CA SER A 113 9.77 -20.82 4.01
C SER A 113 9.18 -19.62 4.76
N VAL A 114 10.02 -18.66 5.18
CA VAL A 114 9.55 -17.42 5.83
C VAL A 114 8.62 -16.61 4.92
N SER A 115 8.92 -16.52 3.63
CA SER A 115 8.07 -15.82 2.64
C SER A 115 6.70 -16.48 2.52
N ILE A 116 6.66 -17.81 2.35
CA ILE A 116 5.38 -18.54 2.18
C ILE A 116 4.55 -18.49 3.47
N ILE A 117 5.18 -18.53 4.65
CA ILE A 117 4.48 -18.33 5.93
C ILE A 117 3.86 -16.93 6.01
N ALA A 118 4.55 -15.90 5.53
CA ALA A 118 4.00 -14.54 5.48
C ALA A 118 2.79 -14.46 4.53
N GLU A 119 2.88 -15.05 3.34
CA GLU A 119 1.77 -15.12 2.38
C GLU A 119 0.57 -15.91 2.92
N LEU A 120 0.82 -17.00 3.64
CA LEU A 120 -0.22 -17.77 4.31
C LEU A 120 -0.94 -16.92 5.35
N ARG A 121 -0.20 -16.19 6.19
CA ARG A 121 -0.78 -15.29 7.19
C ARG A 121 -1.63 -14.19 6.55
N GLU A 122 -1.14 -13.58 5.49
CA GLU A 122 -1.88 -12.59 4.70
C GLU A 122 -3.19 -13.19 4.14
N THR A 123 -3.11 -14.39 3.56
CA THR A 123 -4.28 -15.12 3.04
C THR A 123 -5.32 -15.41 4.12
N MET A 124 -4.86 -15.68 5.35
CA MET A 124 -5.73 -15.92 6.50
C MET A 124 -6.30 -14.64 7.12
N GLY A 125 -6.02 -13.46 6.55
CA GLY A 125 -6.37 -12.18 7.15
C GLY A 125 -5.65 -11.92 8.48
N ILE A 126 -4.68 -12.76 8.84
CA ILE A 126 -3.78 -12.55 9.97
C ILE A 126 -2.71 -11.61 9.44
N VAL A 127 -3.05 -10.33 9.33
CA VAL A 127 -2.04 -9.31 9.19
C VAL A 127 -1.17 -9.47 10.43
N PRO A 128 0.11 -9.87 10.31
CA PRO A 128 0.97 -9.90 11.48
C PRO A 128 0.85 -8.50 12.06
N SER A 129 0.42 -8.40 13.33
CA SER A 129 0.56 -7.19 14.11
C SER A 129 2.06 -6.98 14.26
N THR A 130 2.71 -6.54 13.19
CA THR A 130 4.00 -5.93 13.28
C THR A 130 3.80 -4.83 14.30
N PRO A 131 4.71 -4.67 15.26
CA PRO A 131 4.49 -3.66 16.29
C PRO A 131 4.36 -2.24 15.68
N LEU A 132 4.81 -2.07 14.43
CA LEU A 132 4.64 -0.90 13.56
C LEU A 132 3.48 -1.00 12.54
N GLY A 133 2.56 -1.95 12.71
CA GLY A 133 1.44 -2.19 11.80
C GLY A 133 0.36 -1.12 11.91
N PRO A 134 -0.53 -1.02 10.91
CA PRO A 134 -1.58 -0.02 10.89
C PRO A 134 -2.52 -0.18 12.09
N LYS A 135 -2.59 0.83 12.95
CA LYS A 135 -3.55 0.86 14.07
C LYS A 135 -4.91 1.37 13.60
N LYS A 136 -6.00 1.03 14.30
CA LYS A 136 -7.29 1.66 13.98
C LYS A 136 -7.20 3.15 14.31
N THR A 137 -7.75 4.01 13.45
CA THR A 137 -7.69 5.47 13.65
C THR A 137 -8.33 5.89 14.98
N GLU A 138 -9.36 5.16 15.42
CA GLU A 138 -10.04 5.32 16.71
C GLU A 138 -9.14 5.06 17.93
N GLU A 139 -8.07 4.28 17.76
CA GLU A 139 -7.14 3.93 18.84
C GLU A 139 -6.03 4.97 18.99
N LEU A 140 -5.72 5.76 17.96
CA LEU A 140 -4.61 6.72 17.92
C LEU A 140 -4.89 7.97 18.76
N HIS A 141 -4.00 8.42 19.64
CA HIS A 141 -4.15 9.69 20.36
C HIS A 141 -3.52 10.88 19.61
N THR A 142 -2.55 10.60 18.75
CA THR A 142 -1.82 11.61 17.99
C THR A 142 -1.58 11.10 16.58
N TRP A 143 -1.71 11.98 15.59
CA TRP A 143 -1.38 11.68 14.21
C TRP A 143 -0.50 12.79 13.64
N ILE A 144 0.75 12.46 13.36
CA ILE A 144 1.74 13.38 12.81
C ILE A 144 1.78 13.21 11.29
N HIS A 145 1.48 14.27 10.55
CA HIS A 145 1.74 14.37 9.13
C HIS A 145 3.09 15.04 8.89
N VAL A 146 3.91 14.39 8.05
CA VAL A 146 5.21 14.88 7.61
C VAL A 146 5.11 15.19 6.13
N ASP A 147 4.97 16.48 5.80
CA ASP A 147 4.87 16.95 4.41
C ASP A 147 6.23 17.49 3.97
N PHE A 148 6.77 16.94 2.88
CA PHE A 148 7.97 17.45 2.23
C PHE A 148 7.55 18.55 1.24
N LEU A 149 8.13 19.74 1.39
CA LEU A 149 7.79 20.94 0.64
C LEU A 149 9.09 21.69 0.27
N ASP A 150 9.60 21.45 -0.94
CA ASP A 150 10.72 22.17 -1.55
C ASP A 150 11.93 22.36 -0.61
N GLY A 151 12.36 21.27 0.02
CA GLY A 151 13.52 21.26 0.93
C GLY A 151 13.22 21.68 2.38
N ALA A 152 12.00 22.14 2.68
CA ALA A 152 11.50 22.27 4.04
C ALA A 152 10.57 21.10 4.38
N ILE A 153 10.56 20.67 5.65
CA ILE A 153 9.66 19.63 6.11
C ILE A 153 8.65 20.23 7.06
N ARG A 154 7.37 20.14 6.73
CA ARG A 154 6.27 20.59 7.56
C ARG A 154 5.78 19.43 8.42
N LEU A 155 5.83 19.63 9.74
CA LEU A 155 5.28 18.71 10.73
C LEU A 155 3.93 19.24 11.21
N CYS A 156 2.88 18.46 10.99
CA CYS A 156 1.52 18.76 11.43
C CYS A 156 1.09 17.74 12.49
N ASN A 157 0.84 18.20 13.72
CA ASN A 157 0.30 17.35 14.78
C ASN A 157 -1.24 17.44 14.79
N LEU A 158 -1.90 16.41 14.28
CA LEU A 158 -3.35 16.28 14.36
C LEU A 158 -3.74 15.75 15.74
N LYS A 159 -4.65 16.48 16.40
CA LYS A 159 -5.29 16.08 17.66
C LYS A 159 -6.64 15.44 17.36
N ARG A 160 -7.12 14.56 18.25
CA ARG A 160 -8.47 14.00 18.15
C ARG A 160 -9.55 15.10 18.25
N PRO A 161 -10.70 14.94 17.57
CA PRO A 161 -10.99 13.90 16.57
C PRO A 161 -10.19 14.13 15.28
N PHE A 162 -9.70 13.05 14.66
CA PHE A 162 -9.01 13.14 13.36
C PHE A 162 -10.06 13.28 12.26
N GLU A 163 -10.59 14.47 12.07
CA GLU A 163 -11.47 14.77 10.95
C GLU A 163 -10.66 14.77 9.64
N ASN A 164 -11.31 14.37 8.54
CA ASN A 164 -10.67 14.00 7.27
C ASN A 164 -9.96 15.16 6.52
N ASP A 165 -9.86 16.37 7.08
CA ASP A 165 -9.33 17.56 6.40
C ASP A 165 -8.39 18.46 7.25
N VAL A 166 -7.95 18.00 8.42
CA VAL A 166 -7.51 18.92 9.49
C VAL A 166 -6.12 19.56 9.29
N CYS A 167 -5.24 19.05 8.42
CA CYS A 167 -4.00 19.78 8.10
C CYS A 167 -4.27 21.13 7.41
N LYS A 168 -5.46 21.34 6.83
CA LYS A 168 -5.84 22.64 6.23
C LYS A 168 -6.35 23.63 7.28
N ASN A 169 -7.08 23.17 8.29
CA ASN A 169 -7.78 24.05 9.23
C ASN A 169 -6.95 24.41 10.48
N ASN A 170 -5.94 23.60 10.83
CA ASN A 170 -5.09 23.82 12.00
C ASN A 170 -3.65 24.21 11.62
N SER A 171 -3.49 25.14 10.68
CA SER A 171 -2.18 25.71 10.30
C SER A 171 -1.41 26.31 11.49
N ALA A 172 -2.10 26.68 12.57
CA ALA A 172 -1.50 27.23 13.78
C ALA A 172 -0.50 26.28 14.48
N ASP A 173 -0.69 24.95 14.36
CA ASP A 173 0.16 23.94 15.01
C ASP A 173 1.21 23.35 14.05
N ALA A 174 1.26 23.82 12.78
CA ALA A 174 2.23 23.35 11.80
C ALA A 174 3.61 23.96 12.07
N LYS A 175 4.63 23.10 12.18
CA LYS A 175 6.02 23.52 12.37
C LYS A 175 6.84 23.18 11.14
N PHE A 176 7.50 24.16 10.56
CA PHE A 176 8.52 23.93 9.54
C PHE A 176 9.84 23.61 10.22
N VAL A 177 10.42 22.48 9.86
CA VAL A 177 11.64 21.94 10.45
C VAL A 177 12.63 21.64 9.33
N PRO A 178 13.90 22.04 9.47
CA PRO A 178 14.96 21.62 8.56
C PRO A 178 15.08 20.09 8.52
N SER A 179 15.46 19.53 7.37
CA SER A 179 15.46 18.08 7.16
C SER A 179 16.30 17.31 8.19
N GLU A 180 17.42 17.89 8.61
CA GLU A 180 18.35 17.34 9.60
C GLU A 180 17.79 17.34 11.03
N ARG A 181 16.72 18.11 11.31
CA ARG A 181 16.09 18.24 12.64
C ARG A 181 14.73 17.56 12.74
N VAL A 182 14.26 16.91 11.68
CA VAL A 182 12.90 16.35 11.65
C VAL A 182 12.71 15.25 12.69
N LYS A 183 13.74 14.45 12.97
CA LYS A 183 13.67 13.40 13.99
C LYS A 183 13.43 14.00 15.38
N GLU A 184 14.16 15.07 15.72
CA GLU A 184 14.01 15.82 16.96
C GLU A 184 12.63 16.48 17.02
N GLY A 185 12.15 17.05 15.91
CA GLY A 185 10.81 17.64 15.81
C GLY A 185 9.71 16.61 16.10
N ILE A 186 9.78 15.43 15.47
CA ILE A 186 8.86 14.32 15.72
C ILE A 186 8.95 13.87 17.18
N LYS A 187 10.17 13.75 17.73
CA LYS A 187 10.38 13.36 19.12
C LYS A 187 9.71 14.35 20.09
N GLN A 188 9.90 15.65 19.89
CA GLN A 188 9.27 16.69 20.71
C GLN A 188 7.74 16.63 20.64
N LEU A 189 7.16 16.30 19.48
CA LEU A 189 5.72 16.10 19.35
C LEU A 189 5.23 14.86 20.10
N LEU A 190 6.07 13.83 20.24
CA LEU A 190 5.77 12.57 20.92
C LEU A 190 6.09 12.57 22.43
N GLU A 191 6.85 13.54 22.94
CA GLU A 191 7.23 13.64 24.36
C GLU A 191 6.04 14.02 25.29
N GLY A 192 4.87 14.33 24.74
CA GLY A 192 3.65 14.59 25.53
C GLY A 192 3.10 13.33 26.22
N THR A 193 2.63 13.47 27.46
CA THR A 193 2.11 12.36 28.30
C THR A 193 0.95 11.56 27.67
N ASN A 194 0.25 12.13 26.68
CA ASN A 194 -0.88 11.51 25.99
C ASN A 194 -0.65 11.33 24.48
N ALA A 195 0.60 11.32 24.01
CA ALA A 195 0.89 11.23 22.58
C ALA A 195 0.62 9.82 21.98
N PHE A 196 0.56 8.78 22.82
CA PHE A 196 0.49 7.41 22.36
C PHE A 196 -0.87 6.75 22.56
N PRO A 197 -1.25 5.81 21.68
CA PRO A 197 -0.56 5.44 20.44
C PRO A 197 -0.58 6.52 19.36
N ALA A 198 0.50 6.61 18.58
CA ALA A 198 0.70 7.65 17.57
C ALA A 198 0.79 7.05 16.16
N ARG A 199 0.32 7.79 15.16
CA ARG A 199 0.57 7.49 13.74
C ARG A 199 1.45 8.56 13.12
N ILE A 200 2.38 8.15 12.25
CA ILE A 200 3.18 9.07 11.43
C ILE A 200 2.95 8.73 9.96
N THR A 201 2.46 9.70 9.20
CA THR A 201 2.26 9.58 7.75
C THR A 201 3.15 10.55 7.00
N PHE A 202 3.61 10.13 5.82
CA PHE A 202 4.52 10.91 4.99
C PHE A 202 3.80 11.30 3.71
N ALA A 203 3.89 12.57 3.33
CA ALA A 203 3.49 13.05 2.03
C ALA A 203 4.68 13.77 1.38
N ALA A 204 4.95 13.47 0.12
CA ALA A 204 6.10 14.03 -0.58
C ALA A 204 5.82 14.24 -2.05
N MET A 205 6.44 15.27 -2.63
CA MET A 205 6.51 15.43 -4.08
C MET A 205 7.32 14.27 -4.71
N PRO A 206 7.11 13.92 -5.99
CA PRO A 206 7.91 12.90 -6.67
C PRO A 206 9.42 13.15 -6.56
N SER A 207 9.85 14.41 -6.63
CA SER A 207 11.25 14.83 -6.48
C SER A 207 11.82 14.62 -5.07
N GLU A 208 10.97 14.49 -4.05
CA GLU A 208 11.35 14.36 -2.63
C GLU A 208 11.07 12.96 -2.07
N TYR A 209 10.59 12.04 -2.91
CA TYR A 209 10.22 10.69 -2.51
C TYR A 209 11.36 9.93 -1.82
N ASP A 210 12.57 10.00 -2.38
CA ASP A 210 13.74 9.31 -1.82
C ASP A 210 14.13 9.86 -0.44
N HIS A 211 13.98 11.17 -0.23
CA HIS A 211 14.20 11.79 1.07
C HIS A 211 13.14 11.35 2.09
N ALA A 212 11.87 11.29 1.68
CA ALA A 212 10.79 10.79 2.52
C ALA A 212 10.98 9.32 2.89
N LEU A 213 11.44 8.50 1.95
CA LEU A 213 11.75 7.09 2.18
C LEU A 213 12.92 6.92 3.14
N ALA A 214 14.01 7.67 2.93
CA ALA A 214 15.17 7.65 3.82
C ALA A 214 14.82 8.07 5.26
N LEU A 215 14.00 9.12 5.42
CA LEU A 215 13.53 9.55 6.73
C LEU A 215 12.66 8.47 7.39
N ARG A 216 11.72 7.88 6.65
CA ARG A 216 10.82 6.84 7.14
C ARG A 216 11.60 5.61 7.63
N GLU A 217 12.55 5.12 6.85
CA GLU A 217 13.39 3.98 7.26
C GLU A 217 14.31 4.35 8.43
N GLY A 218 14.80 5.60 8.47
CA GLY A 218 15.54 6.12 9.61
C GLY A 218 14.73 6.14 10.91
N LEU A 219 13.46 6.55 10.85
CA LEU A 219 12.52 6.54 11.98
C LEU A 219 12.16 5.12 12.39
N LYS A 220 11.97 4.21 11.42
CA LYS A 220 11.72 2.79 11.67
C LYS A 220 12.86 2.15 12.45
N SER A 221 14.11 2.38 12.03
CA SER A 221 15.30 1.92 12.75
C SER A 221 15.37 2.51 14.16
N TYR A 222 15.13 3.82 14.29
CA TYR A 222 15.10 4.51 15.58
C TYR A 222 14.06 3.91 16.55
N PHE A 223 12.80 3.79 16.15
CA PHE A 223 11.76 3.25 17.02
C PHE A 223 11.92 1.74 17.27
N SER A 224 12.53 0.99 16.36
CA SER A 224 12.88 -0.42 16.58
C SER A 224 13.91 -0.60 17.69
N SER A 225 14.80 0.38 17.89
CA SER A 225 15.73 0.37 19.02
C SER A 225 15.06 0.66 20.37
N GLN A 226 13.88 1.27 20.37
CA GLN A 226 13.12 1.68 21.55
C GLN A 226 11.98 0.70 21.82
N LYS A 227 12.26 -0.42 22.50
CA LYS A 227 11.30 -1.51 22.76
C LYS A 227 9.94 -1.02 23.32
N ASP A 228 9.96 0.01 24.17
CA ASP A 228 8.78 0.55 24.83
C ASP A 228 7.88 1.39 23.90
N LEU A 229 8.43 1.90 22.80
CA LEU A 229 7.71 2.71 21.82
C LEU A 229 7.31 1.92 20.58
N LEU A 230 8.00 0.80 20.31
CA LEU A 230 7.85 0.02 19.10
C LEU A 230 6.40 -0.42 18.86
N HIS A 231 5.66 -0.78 19.91
CA HIS A 231 4.26 -1.20 19.84
C HIS A 231 3.26 -0.04 19.95
N LYS A 232 3.73 1.19 20.14
CA LYS A 232 2.90 2.38 20.35
C LYS A 232 2.83 3.28 19.12
N ILE A 233 3.70 3.07 18.13
CA ILE A 233 3.83 3.92 16.95
C ILE A 233 3.47 3.14 15.69
N ASP A 234 2.59 3.71 14.89
CA ASP A 234 2.25 3.27 13.54
C ASP A 234 2.98 4.17 12.53
N LEU A 235 4.01 3.63 11.88
CA LEU A 235 4.65 4.29 10.74
C LEU A 235 3.88 3.88 9.50
N GLY A 236 3.03 4.77 8.98
CA GLY A 236 2.11 4.48 7.88
C GLY A 236 2.76 3.65 6.76
N SER A 237 1.99 2.73 6.19
CA SER A 237 2.49 1.74 5.24
C SER A 237 2.97 2.35 3.92
N ARG A 238 2.53 3.56 3.58
CA ARG A 238 2.79 4.23 2.30
C ARG A 238 3.25 5.68 2.51
N ILE A 239 4.10 6.14 1.60
CA ILE A 239 4.36 7.57 1.39
C ILE A 239 3.33 8.03 0.36
N HIS A 240 2.57 9.06 0.69
CA HIS A 240 1.60 9.65 -0.22
C HIS A 240 2.34 10.55 -1.20
N ILE A 241 2.33 10.19 -2.48
CA ILE A 241 2.89 11.05 -3.53
C ILE A 241 1.90 12.19 -3.77
N LEU A 242 2.37 13.42 -3.60
CA LEU A 242 1.64 14.62 -3.95
C LEU A 242 1.84 14.87 -5.44
N GLU A 243 0.85 14.51 -6.25
CA GLU A 243 0.89 14.83 -7.67
C GLU A 243 0.58 16.34 -7.85
N PRO A 244 1.51 17.13 -8.42
CA PRO A 244 1.19 18.49 -8.80
C PRO A 244 0.16 18.42 -9.94
N GLN A 245 -1.01 18.99 -9.72
CA GLN A 245 -1.95 19.24 -10.80
C GLN A 245 -1.78 20.69 -11.22
N THR A 246 -1.27 20.90 -12.43
CA THR A 246 -1.20 22.24 -13.01
C THR A 246 -2.61 22.64 -13.42
N VAL A 247 -3.14 23.72 -12.85
CA VAL A 247 -4.38 24.33 -13.32
C VAL A 247 -4.02 25.64 -13.98
N ARG A 248 -4.25 25.74 -15.29
CA ARG A 248 -4.04 26.98 -16.03
C ARG A 248 -5.27 27.85 -15.87
N ILE A 249 -5.08 29.03 -15.29
CA ILE A 249 -6.14 30.03 -15.16
C ILE A 249 -5.84 31.15 -16.15
N GLN A 250 -6.76 31.33 -17.12
CA GLN A 250 -6.66 32.35 -18.16
C GLN A 250 -7.71 33.43 -17.93
N ALA A 251 -7.30 34.58 -17.39
CA ALA A 251 -8.19 35.73 -17.24
C ALA A 251 -7.87 36.76 -18.33
N ALA A 252 -8.77 36.91 -19.32
CA ALA A 252 -8.84 37.97 -20.33
C ALA A 252 -7.56 38.83 -20.55
N ASN A 253 -6.52 38.23 -21.15
CA ASN A 253 -5.18 38.79 -21.48
C ASN A 253 -4.07 38.62 -20.42
N ARG A 254 -4.28 37.88 -19.34
CA ARG A 254 -3.21 37.45 -18.42
C ARG A 254 -3.31 35.95 -18.19
N GLN A 255 -2.29 35.23 -18.62
CA GLN A 255 -2.11 33.81 -18.30
C GLN A 255 -1.35 33.73 -16.98
N LYS A 256 -1.95 33.11 -15.97
CA LYS A 256 -1.25 32.73 -14.73
C LYS A 256 -1.36 31.22 -14.57
N GLU A 257 -0.21 30.55 -14.56
CA GLU A 257 -0.16 29.16 -14.17
C GLU A 257 -0.28 29.09 -12.64
N VAL A 258 -1.27 28.34 -12.15
CA VAL A 258 -1.45 28.07 -10.73
C VAL A 258 -1.24 26.58 -10.52
N TYR A 259 -0.19 26.23 -9.78
CA TYR A 259 0.06 24.85 -9.40
C TYR A 259 -0.79 24.50 -8.19
N LEU A 260 -1.72 23.55 -8.35
CA LEU A 260 -2.53 22.99 -7.28
C LEU A 260 -1.96 21.62 -6.90
N PHE A 261 -1.44 21.49 -5.69
CA PHE A 261 -0.97 20.20 -5.18
C PHE A 261 -2.16 19.44 -4.59
N LEU A 262 -2.64 18.40 -5.29
CA LEU A 262 -3.84 17.65 -4.88
C LEU A 262 -3.46 16.26 -4.36
N GLY A 263 -3.40 16.11 -3.04
CA GLY A 263 -3.14 14.81 -2.39
C GLY A 263 -4.40 13.95 -2.20
N GLY A 264 -4.75 13.06 -3.13
CA GLY A 264 -5.87 12.12 -2.94
C GLY A 264 -7.28 12.71 -3.15
N ARG A 265 -8.32 11.85 -3.13
CA ARG A 265 -9.67 12.18 -3.61
C ARG A 265 -10.37 13.33 -2.86
N SER A 266 -10.20 13.43 -1.54
CA SER A 266 -10.80 14.50 -0.72
C SER A 266 -10.10 15.85 -0.87
N HIS A 267 -8.79 15.86 -1.12
CA HIS A 267 -8.03 17.11 -1.32
C HIS A 267 -8.38 17.86 -2.61
N ARG A 268 -8.97 17.17 -3.61
CA ARG A 268 -9.38 17.76 -4.91
C ARG A 268 -10.52 18.78 -4.78
N GLU A 269 -11.48 18.55 -3.90
CA GLU A 269 -12.71 19.36 -3.82
C GLU A 269 -12.50 20.64 -3.00
N VAL A 270 -11.72 20.58 -1.91
CA VAL A 270 -11.58 21.67 -0.93
C VAL A 270 -10.62 22.79 -1.38
N THR A 271 -9.59 22.48 -2.16
CA THR A 271 -8.58 23.48 -2.57
C THR A 271 -9.14 24.48 -3.59
N LEU A 272 -10.07 24.02 -4.41
CA LEU A 272 -10.75 24.85 -5.40
C LEU A 272 -11.79 25.76 -4.75
N GLU A 273 -12.58 25.25 -3.81
CA GLU A 273 -13.57 26.04 -3.08
C GLU A 273 -12.91 27.18 -2.27
N ALA A 274 -11.77 26.90 -1.63
CA ALA A 274 -10.99 27.92 -0.92
C ALA A 274 -10.39 28.99 -1.84
N PHE A 275 -9.94 28.60 -3.05
CA PHE A 275 -9.47 29.55 -4.06
C PHE A 275 -10.61 30.44 -4.59
N LEU A 276 -11.78 29.86 -4.86
CA LEU A 276 -12.97 30.60 -5.31
C LEU A 276 -13.46 31.58 -4.22
N LYS A 277 -13.53 31.14 -2.96
CA LYS A 277 -13.89 32.01 -1.81
C LYS A 277 -12.85 33.10 -1.53
N ALA A 278 -11.56 32.81 -1.68
CA ALA A 278 -10.50 33.83 -1.54
C ALA A 278 -10.49 34.85 -2.68
N SER A 279 -10.97 34.44 -3.87
CA SER A 279 -11.18 35.35 -4.99
C SER A 279 -12.35 36.28 -4.70
N ASP A 280 -13.46 35.77 -4.17
CA ASP A 280 -14.66 36.53 -3.78
C ASP A 280 -14.36 37.75 -2.88
N HIS A 281 -13.43 37.61 -1.94
CA HIS A 281 -13.04 38.70 -1.03
C HIS A 281 -12.16 39.80 -1.64
N ASN A 282 -11.60 39.59 -2.84
CA ASN A 282 -10.78 40.59 -3.56
C ASN A 282 -11.49 41.16 -4.81
N LEU A 283 -12.75 40.78 -5.07
CA LEU A 283 -13.50 41.14 -6.28
C LEU A 283 -14.37 42.41 -6.14
N SER A 284 -14.20 43.24 -5.10
CA SER A 284 -14.97 44.48 -4.92
C SER A 284 -14.61 45.63 -5.88
N ASP A 285 -13.81 45.36 -6.91
CA ASP A 285 -13.38 46.33 -7.92
C ASP A 285 -14.16 46.08 -9.24
N PRO A 286 -14.97 47.04 -9.74
CA PRO A 286 -15.99 46.81 -10.77
C PRO A 286 -15.46 46.60 -12.21
N CYS A 287 -14.18 46.27 -12.39
CA CYS A 287 -13.51 46.17 -13.70
C CYS A 287 -13.05 44.75 -14.07
N ILE A 288 -13.54 43.71 -13.39
CA ILE A 288 -12.98 42.36 -13.54
C ILE A 288 -13.74 41.59 -14.63
N LEU A 289 -13.03 41.32 -15.73
CA LEU A 289 -13.45 40.52 -16.87
C LEU A 289 -13.71 39.06 -16.46
N PRO A 290 -14.49 38.28 -17.24
CA PRO A 290 -14.73 36.87 -16.96
C PRO A 290 -13.41 36.09 -16.86
N LEU A 291 -13.30 35.27 -15.82
CA LEU A 291 -12.24 34.30 -15.61
C LEU A 291 -12.53 33.05 -16.43
N VAL A 292 -11.60 32.66 -17.30
CA VAL A 292 -11.65 31.37 -18.00
C VAL A 292 -10.67 30.42 -17.32
N PHE A 293 -11.14 29.25 -16.94
CA PHE A 293 -10.32 28.17 -16.39
C PHE A 293 -10.19 27.11 -17.47
N THR A 294 -8.96 26.87 -17.92
CA THR A 294 -8.67 25.79 -18.86
C THR A 294 -8.10 24.63 -18.05
N VAL A 295 -8.81 23.51 -18.02
CA VAL A 295 -8.44 22.34 -17.23
C VAL A 295 -7.83 21.30 -18.18
N GLU A 296 -6.50 21.16 -18.14
CA GLU A 296 -5.79 20.07 -18.81
C GLU A 296 -5.75 18.84 -17.87
N GLU A 297 -6.57 17.83 -18.16
CA GLU A 297 -6.57 16.57 -17.40
C GLU A 297 -5.54 15.59 -17.98
N TYR A 298 -4.35 15.51 -17.39
CA TYR A 298 -3.39 14.44 -17.72
C TYR A 298 -3.83 13.11 -17.11
N SER A 299 -4.34 12.18 -17.93
CA SER A 299 -4.71 10.82 -17.50
C SER A 299 -3.63 9.81 -17.86
N ASP A 300 -2.75 9.47 -16.92
CA ASP A 300 -1.77 8.37 -17.10
C ASP A 300 -2.28 7.01 -16.61
N GLN A 301 -3.53 6.90 -16.17
CA GLN A 301 -4.14 5.62 -15.76
C GLN A 301 -5.51 5.41 -16.39
N ARG A 302 -5.76 4.16 -16.85
CA ARG A 302 -7.01 3.66 -17.48
C ARG A 302 -8.23 3.67 -16.55
N GLY A 303 -8.60 4.84 -16.03
CA GLY A 303 -9.77 5.02 -15.18
C GLY A 303 -10.31 6.44 -15.26
N SER A 304 -11.31 6.62 -16.14
CA SER A 304 -12.27 7.73 -16.23
C SER A 304 -11.80 9.09 -15.68
N SER A 305 -11.13 9.88 -16.53
CA SER A 305 -10.79 11.28 -16.29
C SER A 305 -12.02 12.19 -16.17
N SER A 306 -13.16 11.81 -16.77
CA SER A 306 -14.44 12.55 -16.88
C SER A 306 -15.09 13.09 -15.58
N GLY A 307 -14.54 12.79 -14.40
CA GLY A 307 -15.10 13.21 -13.11
C GLY A 307 -14.63 14.58 -12.61
N LEU A 308 -13.45 15.08 -13.00
CA LEU A 308 -12.92 16.32 -12.40
C LEU A 308 -13.58 17.56 -13.02
N THR A 309 -13.63 17.65 -14.35
CA THR A 309 -14.31 18.76 -15.06
C THR A 309 -15.79 18.89 -14.69
N SER A 310 -16.52 17.77 -14.62
CA SER A 310 -17.93 17.77 -14.25
C SER A 310 -18.16 18.23 -12.81
N LYS A 311 -17.28 17.84 -11.88
CA LYS A 311 -17.30 18.33 -10.50
C LYS A 311 -16.92 19.81 -10.38
N LEU A 312 -15.96 20.27 -11.18
CA LEU A 312 -15.55 21.66 -11.23
C LEU A 312 -16.68 22.58 -11.70
N LYS A 313 -17.39 22.18 -12.75
CA LYS A 313 -18.58 22.89 -13.26
C LYS A 313 -19.66 22.99 -12.18
N LYS A 314 -19.93 21.87 -11.50
CA LYS A 314 -20.90 21.83 -10.39
C LYS A 314 -20.50 22.75 -9.23
N LEU A 315 -19.22 22.78 -8.85
CA LEU A 315 -18.72 23.67 -7.79
C LEU A 315 -18.88 25.15 -8.15
N VAL A 316 -18.61 25.53 -9.40
CA VAL A 316 -18.80 26.89 -9.92
C VAL A 316 -20.28 27.30 -9.93
N GLU A 317 -21.17 26.38 -10.31
CA GLU A 317 -22.62 26.58 -10.23
C GLU A 317 -23.09 26.75 -8.78
N GLU A 318 -22.65 25.89 -7.86
CA GLU A 318 -23.04 25.93 -6.44
C GLU A 318 -22.51 27.16 -5.70
N SER A 319 -21.40 27.75 -6.16
CA SER A 319 -20.82 28.97 -5.57
C SER A 319 -21.39 30.27 -6.16
N GLY A 320 -22.31 30.20 -7.15
CA GLY A 320 -22.99 31.37 -7.70
C GLY A 320 -22.12 32.29 -8.55
N VAL A 321 -20.93 31.83 -8.94
CA VAL A 321 -19.95 32.58 -9.76
C VAL A 321 -19.96 32.15 -11.23
N SER A 322 -20.98 31.40 -11.66
CA SER A 322 -21.10 30.88 -13.04
C SER A 322 -21.07 31.95 -14.12
N ASP A 323 -21.54 33.16 -13.81
CA ASP A 323 -21.56 34.29 -14.76
C ASP A 323 -20.16 34.88 -15.00
N TRP A 324 -19.21 34.55 -14.13
CA TRP A 324 -17.84 35.08 -14.11
C TRP A 324 -16.78 34.03 -14.41
N VAL A 325 -17.16 32.75 -14.44
CA VAL A 325 -16.23 31.62 -14.49
C VAL A 325 -16.64 30.64 -15.59
N THR A 326 -15.87 30.58 -16.67
CA THR A 326 -16.03 29.59 -17.74
C THR A 326 -15.01 28.46 -17.56
N ILE A 327 -15.44 27.20 -17.56
CA ILE A 327 -14.54 26.04 -17.51
C ILE A 327 -14.47 25.39 -18.88
N GLU A 328 -13.31 25.49 -19.52
CA GLU A 328 -12.99 24.86 -20.80
C GLU A 328 -12.14 23.61 -20.57
N THR A 329 -12.51 22.53 -21.25
CA THR A 329 -11.70 21.30 -21.36
C THR A 329 -11.03 21.31 -22.72
N GLU A 330 -9.70 21.22 -22.73
CA GLU A 330 -8.98 20.83 -23.94
C GLU A 330 -9.05 19.31 -24.07
N GLU A 331 -9.57 18.83 -25.21
CA GLU A 331 -9.50 17.42 -25.62
C GLU A 331 -8.13 17.05 -26.18
#